data_AF-A0A834REL5-F1
#
_entry.id   AF-A0A834REL5-F1
#
_cell.length_a   1.000
_cell.length_b   1.000
_cell.length_c   1.000
_cell.angle_alpha   90.00
_cell.angle_beta   90.00
_cell.angle_gamma   90.00
#
_symmetry.space_group_name_H-M   'P 1'
#
loop_
_entity.id
_entity.type
_entity.pdbx_description
1 polymer ?
#
loop_
_entity_poly.entity_id
_entity_poly.type
_entity_poly.pdbx_seq_one_letter_code
_entity_poly.pdbx_strand_id
1 'polypeptide(L)'
;MFEVIKFKSPVQFDTILAKYNDELQHIGSGSYADVYGTKIYILKSIRLMPQVLMNRIQSSTISRTTSYLDAFNEFQISWLLSKLQQKKFTVKNQTYGCQIFPKVICCYLLNDNNQIVKQKPPKTFSAIESIRFDIFDDFFLKVPRENLIIVMENGGRLLSDVIDQINSLALISILKQIIVGMMIAEFALEFEHRDLHSGNILVKDYKHATIKCQLNKKSILIPSHGYQVKLIDTTFSRLKYKDVVYFKDMTSLFENFDGEESGNKEKAKRKMQDFIYEQMAQTIKNDWSEFFPKTNVLWIKYVIYKLQKSLSNRIKMNRTDHRISSANEQNKRTLSNEMAAHRLMEEYNQIIDKCSSSYDFFRNIINRPSLNNLVPIMIL
;
A
#
# COMPACT_ATOMS: atom_id res chain seq x y z
N MET A 1 -24.45 -16.09 -7.42
CA MET A 1 -24.73 -15.41 -8.70
C MET A 1 -23.71 -14.29 -8.83
N PHE A 2 -22.61 -14.54 -9.55
CA PHE A 2 -21.58 -13.53 -9.81
C PHE A 2 -22.27 -12.40 -10.57
N GLU A 3 -22.22 -11.15 -10.08
CA GLU A 3 -22.30 -10.04 -11.02
C GLU A 3 -21.06 -10.23 -11.90
N VAL A 4 -21.28 -10.86 -13.06
CA VAL A 4 -20.30 -10.87 -14.14
C VAL A 4 -20.00 -9.40 -14.34
N ILE A 5 -18.81 -9.00 -13.92
CA ILE A 5 -18.25 -7.73 -14.33
C ILE A 5 -18.24 -7.87 -15.84
N LYS A 6 -19.22 -7.25 -16.50
CA LYS A 6 -19.20 -7.08 -17.94
C LYS A 6 -17.97 -6.23 -18.18
N PHE A 7 -16.83 -6.89 -18.39
CA PHE A 7 -15.76 -6.29 -19.15
C PHE A 7 -16.47 -5.80 -20.41
N LYS A 8 -16.58 -4.47 -20.56
CA LYS A 8 -16.99 -3.93 -21.85
C LYS A 8 -16.04 -4.57 -22.86
N SER A 9 -16.57 -4.93 -24.03
CA SER A 9 -15.76 -5.35 -25.18
C SER A 9 -14.43 -4.58 -25.22
N PRO A 10 -13.29 -5.22 -25.53
CA PRO A 10 -11.97 -4.59 -25.48
C PRO A 10 -12.04 -3.17 -26.02
N VAL A 11 -11.70 -2.21 -25.18
CA VAL A 11 -11.74 -0.78 -25.53
C VAL A 11 -10.37 -0.41 -26.10
N GLN A 12 -10.28 0.59 -26.97
CA GLN A 12 -8.98 1.09 -27.41
C GLN A 12 -8.39 2.03 -26.35
N PHE A 13 -7.06 1.99 -26.17
CA PHE A 13 -6.38 2.85 -25.20
C PHE A 13 -6.65 4.33 -25.46
N ASP A 14 -6.68 4.75 -26.73
CA ASP A 14 -7.00 6.13 -27.12
C ASP A 14 -8.40 6.56 -26.64
N THR A 15 -9.35 5.63 -26.57
CA THR A 15 -10.69 5.92 -26.01
C THR A 15 -10.62 6.14 -24.49
N ILE A 16 -9.73 5.44 -23.79
CA ILE A 16 -9.46 5.67 -22.37
C ILE A 16 -8.74 7.01 -22.20
N LEU A 17 -7.69 7.28 -22.98
CA LEU A 17 -6.96 8.55 -22.96
C LEU A 17 -7.89 9.74 -23.23
N ALA A 18 -8.69 9.68 -24.30
CA ALA A 18 -9.66 10.72 -24.65
C ALA A 18 -10.68 10.97 -23.52
N LYS A 19 -11.00 9.94 -22.72
CA LYS A 19 -11.91 10.06 -21.57
C LYS A 19 -11.23 10.65 -20.32
N TYR A 20 -9.93 10.47 -20.16
CA TYR A 20 -9.18 10.85 -18.96
C TYR A 20 -8.11 11.95 -19.17
N ASN A 21 -8.12 12.60 -20.35
CA ASN A 21 -7.42 13.84 -20.75
C ASN A 21 -5.93 13.71 -21.14
N ASP A 22 -5.44 14.70 -21.91
CA ASP A 22 -4.09 14.83 -22.49
C ASP A 22 -2.95 15.04 -21.46
N GLU A 23 -3.26 15.14 -20.17
CA GLU A 23 -2.28 15.33 -19.08
C GLU A 23 -1.83 14.01 -18.42
N LEU A 24 -2.14 12.85 -19.00
CA LEU A 24 -1.76 11.57 -18.43
C LEU A 24 -0.24 11.38 -18.48
N GLN A 25 0.41 11.36 -17.32
CA GLN A 25 1.85 11.19 -17.19
C GLN A 25 2.19 9.83 -16.62
N HIS A 26 3.26 9.21 -17.11
CA HIS A 26 3.84 8.04 -16.45
C HIS A 26 4.48 8.47 -15.12
N ILE A 27 4.00 7.93 -14.00
CA ILE A 27 4.43 8.32 -12.64
C ILE A 27 5.16 7.22 -11.88
N GLY A 28 5.19 5.99 -12.40
CA GLY A 28 5.94 4.90 -11.78
C GLY A 28 5.70 3.56 -12.46
N SER A 29 6.61 2.62 -12.19
CA SER A 29 6.49 1.23 -12.62
C SER A 29 6.69 0.31 -11.41
N GLY A 30 5.93 -0.77 -11.36
CA GLY A 30 6.09 -1.86 -10.41
C GLY A 30 6.58 -3.14 -11.08
N SER A 31 6.46 -4.27 -10.38
CA SER A 31 6.95 -5.58 -10.84
C SER A 31 6.29 -6.07 -12.13
N TYR A 32 5.01 -5.74 -12.37
CA TYR A 32 4.26 -6.11 -13.57
C TYR A 32 3.22 -5.07 -14.02
N ALA A 33 3.30 -3.86 -13.49
CA ALA A 33 2.35 -2.81 -13.81
C ALA A 33 3.05 -1.47 -14.05
N ASP A 34 2.53 -0.69 -14.98
CA ASP A 34 2.86 0.72 -15.15
C ASP A 34 1.75 1.58 -14.58
N VAL A 35 2.13 2.70 -13.97
CA VAL A 35 1.20 3.61 -13.32
C VAL A 35 1.26 4.95 -14.03
N TYR A 36 0.10 5.37 -14.51
CA TYR A 36 -0.11 6.65 -15.14
C TYR A 36 -1.02 7.50 -14.28
N GLY A 37 -0.77 8.80 -14.20
CA GLY A 37 -1.49 9.70 -13.31
C GLY A 37 -1.86 11.00 -13.99
N THR A 38 -3.00 11.53 -13.57
CA THR A 38 -3.40 12.93 -13.72
C THR A 38 -3.57 13.54 -12.33
N LYS A 39 -3.93 14.82 -12.25
CA LYS A 39 -4.29 15.46 -10.96
C LYS A 39 -5.46 14.77 -10.24
N ILE A 40 -6.32 14.05 -10.97
CA ILE A 40 -7.58 13.52 -10.44
C ILE A 40 -7.57 11.98 -10.39
N TYR A 41 -6.96 11.33 -11.37
CA TYR A 41 -7.06 9.89 -11.59
C TYR A 41 -5.72 9.21 -11.70
N ILE A 42 -5.68 7.94 -11.29
CA ILE A 42 -4.57 7.02 -11.47
C ILE A 42 -5.04 5.85 -12.31
N LEU A 43 -4.22 5.46 -13.29
CA LEU A 43 -4.42 4.30 -14.15
C LEU A 43 -3.27 3.33 -13.87
N LYS A 44 -3.57 2.20 -13.23
CA LYS A 44 -2.62 1.08 -13.09
C LYS A 44 -2.84 0.11 -14.24
N SER A 45 -1.86 0.02 -15.14
CA SER A 45 -1.85 -0.85 -16.31
C SER A 45 -1.09 -2.13 -16.00
N ILE A 46 -1.80 -3.25 -15.90
CA ILE A 46 -1.25 -4.57 -15.56
C ILE A 46 -1.11 -5.38 -16.83
N ARG A 47 0.11 -5.80 -17.17
CA ARG A 47 0.37 -6.59 -18.37
C ARG A 47 0.03 -8.06 -18.14
N LEU A 48 -0.87 -8.61 -18.94
CA LEU A 48 -1.39 -9.97 -18.78
C LEU A 48 -0.60 -10.96 -19.63
N MET A 49 -0.38 -12.15 -19.07
CA MET A 49 0.13 -13.32 -19.80
C MET A 49 -0.83 -14.50 -19.64
N PRO A 50 -1.22 -15.17 -20.75
CA PRO A 50 -2.01 -16.40 -20.68
C PRO A 50 -1.35 -17.46 -19.78
N GLN A 51 -2.16 -18.16 -18.98
CA GLN A 51 -1.65 -19.18 -18.05
C GLN A 51 -0.84 -20.27 -18.73
N VAL A 52 -1.22 -20.65 -19.97
CA VAL A 52 -0.50 -21.65 -20.76
C VAL A 52 0.94 -21.20 -21.07
N LEU A 53 1.17 -19.91 -21.26
CA LEU A 53 2.52 -19.34 -21.46
C LEU A 53 3.27 -19.21 -20.13
N MET A 54 2.60 -18.76 -19.06
CA MET A 54 3.16 -18.73 -17.70
C MET A 54 3.67 -20.10 -17.25
N ASN A 55 2.96 -21.18 -17.58
CA ASN A 55 3.37 -22.54 -17.20
C ASN A 55 4.53 -23.10 -18.04
N ARG A 56 4.75 -22.55 -19.25
CA ARG A 56 5.79 -23.02 -20.19
C ARG A 56 7.09 -22.24 -20.09
N ILE A 57 7.03 -21.02 -19.58
CA ILE A 57 8.20 -20.14 -19.47
C ILE A 57 8.54 -20.01 -18.00
N GLN A 58 9.80 -20.29 -17.64
CA GLN A 58 10.25 -20.14 -16.26
C GLN A 58 9.99 -18.71 -15.79
N SER A 59 9.26 -18.56 -14.68
CA SER A 59 8.79 -17.27 -14.15
C SER A 59 9.91 -16.28 -13.85
N SER A 60 11.13 -16.77 -13.63
CA SER A 60 12.34 -15.96 -13.44
C SER A 60 12.83 -15.27 -14.72
N THR A 61 12.44 -15.77 -15.91
CA THR A 61 12.92 -15.27 -17.21
C THR A 61 12.02 -14.18 -17.80
N ILE A 62 10.72 -14.17 -17.46
CA ILE A 62 9.79 -13.12 -17.90
C ILE A 62 9.52 -12.16 -16.75
N SER A 63 10.05 -10.96 -16.92
CA SER A 63 9.70 -9.84 -16.07
C SER A 63 8.42 -9.15 -16.56
N ARG A 64 7.80 -8.35 -15.71
CA ARG A 64 6.75 -7.38 -16.06
C ARG A 64 5.40 -7.92 -16.54
N THR A 65 5.04 -9.18 -16.28
CA THR A 65 3.70 -9.73 -16.59
C THR A 65 3.11 -10.49 -15.41
N THR A 66 1.80 -10.74 -15.45
CA THR A 66 1.10 -11.56 -14.46
C THR A 66 -0.06 -12.35 -15.09
N SER A 67 -0.61 -13.33 -14.37
CA SER A 67 -1.74 -14.11 -14.85
C SER A 67 -3.04 -13.30 -14.83
N TYR A 68 -4.03 -13.73 -15.62
CA TYR A 68 -5.38 -13.14 -15.58
C TYR A 68 -6.03 -13.29 -14.19
N LEU A 69 -5.75 -14.40 -13.51
CA LEU A 69 -6.29 -14.68 -12.19
C LEU A 69 -5.71 -13.72 -11.14
N ASP A 70 -4.39 -13.52 -11.15
CA ASP A 70 -3.73 -12.59 -10.23
C ASP A 70 -4.20 -11.15 -10.45
N ALA A 71 -4.26 -10.69 -11.71
CA ALA A 71 -4.74 -9.36 -12.04
C ALA A 71 -6.21 -9.17 -11.66
N PHE A 72 -7.05 -10.19 -11.87
CA PHE A 72 -8.45 -10.18 -11.45
C PHE A 72 -8.58 -10.11 -9.93
N ASN A 73 -7.81 -10.92 -9.19
CA ASN A 73 -7.80 -10.92 -7.74
C ASN A 73 -7.37 -9.56 -7.20
N GLU A 74 -6.29 -8.97 -7.74
CA GLU A 74 -5.83 -7.63 -7.38
C GLU A 74 -6.93 -6.58 -7.59
N PHE A 75 -7.60 -6.61 -8.75
CA PHE A 75 -8.72 -5.72 -9.03
C PHE A 75 -9.90 -5.92 -8.07
N GLN A 76 -10.30 -7.17 -7.80
CA GLN A 76 -11.40 -7.46 -6.88
C GLN A 76 -11.10 -6.98 -5.47
N ILE A 77 -9.88 -7.20 -4.99
CA ILE A 77 -9.40 -6.72 -3.69
C ILE A 77 -9.52 -5.19 -3.65
N SER A 78 -8.92 -4.49 -4.61
CA SER A 78 -8.98 -3.03 -4.72
C SER A 78 -10.42 -2.51 -4.80
N TRP A 79 -11.28 -3.15 -5.59
CA TRP A 79 -12.68 -2.77 -5.77
C TRP A 79 -13.47 -2.91 -4.47
N LEU A 80 -13.35 -4.04 -3.77
CA LEU A 80 -14.06 -4.29 -2.51
C LEU A 80 -13.60 -3.35 -1.40
N LEU A 81 -12.29 -3.12 -1.26
CA LEU A 81 -11.75 -2.14 -0.32
C LEU A 81 -12.25 -0.73 -0.61
N SER A 82 -12.39 -0.36 -1.89
CA SER A 82 -12.95 0.94 -2.28
C SER A 82 -14.39 1.14 -1.80
N LYS A 83 -15.16 0.06 -1.58
CA LYS A 83 -16.54 0.14 -1.07
C LYS A 83 -16.59 0.56 0.40
N LEU A 84 -15.51 0.39 1.17
CA LEU A 84 -15.43 0.90 2.54
C LEU A 84 -15.50 2.43 2.61
N GLN A 85 -15.27 3.15 1.51
CA GLN A 85 -15.53 4.60 1.49
C GLN A 85 -17.01 4.96 1.54
N GLN A 86 -17.89 4.01 1.21
CA GLN A 86 -19.33 4.24 1.18
C GLN A 86 -19.90 4.26 2.60
N LYS A 87 -20.86 5.16 2.86
CA LYS A 87 -21.47 5.33 4.18
C LYS A 87 -22.21 4.09 4.73
N LYS A 88 -22.45 3.07 3.90
CA LYS A 88 -23.30 1.91 4.22
C LYS A 88 -22.71 0.57 3.73
N PHE A 89 -21.39 0.39 3.77
CA PHE A 89 -20.83 -0.93 3.45
C PHE A 89 -21.18 -1.91 4.56
N THR A 90 -22.06 -2.87 4.28
CA THR A 90 -22.58 -3.81 5.27
C THR A 90 -22.12 -5.23 4.98
N VAL A 91 -21.54 -5.88 5.99
CA VAL A 91 -21.16 -7.30 5.97
C VAL A 91 -21.71 -7.94 7.23
N LYS A 92 -22.43 -9.08 7.10
CA LYS A 92 -23.03 -9.82 8.22
C LYS A 92 -23.82 -8.91 9.20
N ASN A 93 -24.67 -8.03 8.67
CA ASN A 93 -25.47 -7.03 9.41
C ASN A 93 -24.67 -5.99 10.23
N GLN A 94 -23.36 -5.88 10.02
CA GLN A 94 -22.52 -4.84 10.60
C GLN A 94 -22.11 -3.84 9.54
N THR A 95 -22.07 -2.56 9.90
CA THR A 95 -21.69 -1.49 8.97
C THR A 95 -20.24 -1.09 9.18
N TYR A 96 -19.48 -1.00 8.10
CA TYR A 96 -18.07 -0.61 8.12
C TYR A 96 -17.85 0.58 7.21
N GLY A 97 -16.87 1.42 7.55
CA GLY A 97 -16.52 2.54 6.70
C GLY A 97 -15.18 3.16 7.05
N CYS A 98 -14.33 3.37 6.05
CA CYS A 98 -13.08 4.11 6.18
C CYS A 98 -12.68 4.69 4.81
N GLN A 99 -11.93 5.77 4.81
CA GLN A 99 -11.50 6.44 3.58
C GLN A 99 -10.07 6.07 3.17
N ILE A 100 -9.48 5.05 3.79
CA ILE A 100 -8.05 4.78 3.69
C ILE A 100 -7.63 4.05 2.41
N PHE A 101 -8.53 3.45 1.66
CA PHE A 101 -8.21 2.81 0.38
C PHE A 101 -8.64 3.72 -0.76
N PRO A 102 -7.94 3.79 -1.90
CA PRO A 102 -8.39 4.54 -3.07
C PRO A 102 -9.77 4.10 -3.57
N LYS A 103 -10.55 5.07 -4.05
CA LYS A 103 -11.80 4.80 -4.76
C LYS A 103 -11.46 4.22 -6.12
N VAL A 104 -11.86 2.98 -6.39
CA VAL A 104 -11.82 2.41 -7.73
C VAL A 104 -13.04 2.90 -8.50
N ILE A 105 -12.81 3.39 -9.71
CA ILE A 105 -13.81 4.00 -10.57
C ILE A 105 -14.31 2.97 -11.59
N CYS A 106 -13.39 2.30 -12.27
CA CYS A 106 -13.69 1.29 -13.28
C CYS A 106 -12.44 0.45 -13.59
N CYS A 107 -12.67 -0.64 -14.32
CA CYS A 107 -11.63 -1.51 -14.85
C CYS A 107 -11.89 -1.76 -16.35
N TYR A 108 -10.84 -1.82 -17.15
CA TYR A 108 -10.90 -2.12 -18.59
C TYR A 108 -9.94 -3.24 -18.94
N LEU A 109 -10.30 -4.02 -19.96
CA LEU A 109 -9.39 -4.92 -20.66
C LEU A 109 -9.05 -4.29 -22.01
N LEU A 110 -7.76 -4.14 -22.29
CA LEU A 110 -7.24 -3.55 -23.52
C LEU A 110 -6.49 -4.60 -24.32
N ASN A 111 -6.66 -4.61 -25.64
CA ASN A 111 -5.91 -5.49 -26.54
C ASN A 111 -4.88 -4.63 -27.30
N ASP A 112 -3.62 -5.07 -27.33
CA ASP A 112 -2.47 -4.37 -27.94
C ASP A 112 -2.50 -4.33 -29.48
N ASN A 113 -3.68 -4.35 -30.12
CA ASN A 113 -3.80 -4.28 -31.58
C ASN A 113 -3.58 -2.85 -32.10
N ASN A 114 -2.35 -2.34 -31.92
CA ASN A 114 -1.77 -1.04 -32.31
C ASN A 114 -2.14 0.15 -31.41
N GLN A 115 -1.17 0.65 -30.62
CA GLN A 115 -0.79 2.09 -30.49
C GLN A 115 0.02 2.47 -29.23
N ILE A 116 0.40 1.55 -28.34
CA ILE A 116 1.33 1.88 -27.24
C ILE A 116 2.77 1.84 -27.76
N VAL A 117 3.11 2.68 -28.74
CA VAL A 117 4.49 2.91 -29.18
C VAL A 117 4.98 4.23 -28.62
N LYS A 118 5.76 4.12 -27.54
CA LYS A 118 6.88 4.99 -27.15
C LYS A 118 6.55 6.48 -26.87
N GLN A 119 6.18 6.78 -25.63
CA GLN A 119 6.86 7.89 -24.95
C GLN A 119 8.07 7.31 -24.23
N LYS A 120 9.27 7.55 -24.78
CA LYS A 120 10.52 7.25 -24.07
C LYS A 120 10.49 8.01 -22.74
N PRO A 121 10.84 7.36 -21.61
CA PRO A 121 11.00 8.09 -20.35
C PRO A 121 12.05 9.21 -20.54
N PRO A 122 11.92 10.36 -19.84
CA PRO A 122 12.94 11.40 -19.86
C PRO A 122 14.29 10.80 -19.49
N LYS A 123 15.33 11.16 -20.26
CA LYS A 123 16.71 10.76 -20.01
C LYS A 123 17.28 11.47 -18.78
N THR A 124 16.84 11.09 -17.59
CA THR A 124 17.54 11.32 -16.32
C THR A 124 16.89 10.47 -15.24
N PHE A 125 17.19 9.18 -15.21
CA PHE A 125 17.10 8.41 -13.98
C PHE A 125 18.33 7.51 -13.88
N SER A 126 19.06 7.69 -12.78
CA SER A 126 20.36 7.13 -12.50
C SER A 126 20.36 5.60 -12.54
N ALA A 127 21.15 5.07 -13.47
CA ALA A 127 21.97 3.86 -13.39
C ALA A 127 21.40 2.64 -12.63
N ILE A 128 21.01 1.64 -13.42
CA ILE A 128 21.05 0.21 -13.08
C ILE A 128 20.02 -0.20 -12.01
N GLU A 129 18.74 0.06 -12.25
CA GLU A 129 17.74 -0.94 -11.87
C GLU A 129 17.77 -2.00 -12.98
N SER A 130 18.22 -3.21 -12.62
CA SER A 130 18.19 -4.46 -13.38
C SER A 130 17.57 -4.34 -14.78
N ILE A 131 18.35 -4.50 -15.85
CA ILE A 131 17.82 -4.68 -17.21
C ILE A 131 16.89 -5.90 -17.15
N ARG A 132 15.59 -5.63 -17.01
CA ARG A 132 14.54 -6.63 -16.94
C ARG A 132 14.05 -6.82 -18.37
N PHE A 133 14.54 -7.89 -18.97
CA PHE A 133 14.24 -8.28 -20.34
C PHE A 133 12.75 -8.63 -20.44
N ASP A 134 12.06 -8.09 -21.45
CA ASP A 134 10.77 -8.60 -21.88
C ASP A 134 11.00 -9.41 -23.15
N ILE A 135 11.05 -10.73 -22.99
CA ILE A 135 11.39 -11.67 -24.05
C ILE A 135 10.56 -11.43 -25.32
N PHE A 136 9.27 -11.10 -25.24
CA PHE A 136 8.50 -10.95 -26.48
C PHE A 136 8.73 -9.61 -27.16
N ASP A 137 8.97 -8.53 -26.41
CA ASP A 137 9.25 -7.22 -27.01
C ASP A 137 10.70 -7.17 -27.53
N ASP A 138 11.63 -7.69 -26.74
CA ASP A 138 13.06 -7.66 -27.03
C ASP A 138 13.48 -8.69 -28.09
N PHE A 139 12.73 -9.79 -28.27
CA PHE A 139 12.89 -10.73 -29.40
C PHE A 139 11.87 -10.53 -30.54
N PHE A 140 11.10 -9.43 -30.54
CA PHE A 140 10.14 -9.10 -31.61
C PHE A 140 9.08 -10.18 -31.89
N LEU A 141 8.71 -10.98 -30.88
CA LEU A 141 7.67 -11.99 -31.01
C LEU A 141 6.29 -11.30 -31.01
N LYS A 142 5.56 -11.41 -32.13
CA LYS A 142 4.21 -10.84 -32.30
C LYS A 142 3.16 -11.66 -31.54
N VAL A 143 3.21 -11.62 -30.21
CA VAL A 143 2.19 -12.22 -29.34
C VAL A 143 1.16 -11.14 -29.02
N PRO A 144 -0.14 -11.33 -29.35
CA PRO A 144 -1.19 -10.42 -28.90
C PRO A 144 -1.15 -10.34 -27.38
N ARG A 145 -1.04 -9.13 -26.85
CA ARG A 145 -1.03 -8.90 -25.41
C ARG A 145 -2.26 -8.14 -24.98
N GLU A 146 -2.68 -8.41 -23.76
CA GLU A 146 -3.78 -7.71 -23.13
C GLU A 146 -3.28 -7.01 -21.86
N ASN A 147 -3.87 -5.86 -21.57
CA ASN A 147 -3.60 -5.10 -20.36
C ASN A 147 -4.90 -4.92 -19.57
N LEU A 148 -4.86 -5.22 -18.28
CA LEU A 148 -5.92 -4.86 -17.35
C LEU A 148 -5.64 -3.47 -16.77
N ILE A 149 -6.54 -2.52 -17.01
CA ILE A 149 -6.40 -1.15 -16.52
C ILE A 149 -7.35 -0.92 -15.35
N ILE A 150 -6.80 -0.67 -14.17
CA ILE A 150 -7.56 -0.24 -13.00
C ILE A 150 -7.51 1.29 -12.90
N VAL A 151 -8.67 1.94 -12.96
CA VAL A 151 -8.79 3.40 -12.81
C VAL A 151 -9.23 3.74 -11.39
N MET A 152 -8.46 4.58 -10.71
CA MET A 152 -8.63 4.93 -9.30
C MET A 152 -8.58 6.45 -9.09
N GLU A 153 -9.04 6.92 -7.93
CA GLU A 153 -8.75 8.28 -7.48
C GLU A 153 -7.25 8.49 -7.28
N ASN A 154 -6.77 9.72 -7.46
CA ASN A 154 -5.43 10.11 -7.05
C ASN A 154 -5.34 10.21 -5.51
N GLY A 155 -4.42 9.41 -4.94
CA GLY A 155 -4.19 9.29 -3.52
C GLY A 155 -3.20 10.30 -2.93
N GLY A 156 -2.54 11.11 -3.76
CA GLY A 156 -1.56 12.11 -3.34
C GLY A 156 -0.11 11.68 -3.57
N ARG A 157 0.76 12.07 -2.64
CA ARG A 157 2.22 11.86 -2.71
C ARG A 157 2.62 10.65 -1.88
N LEU A 158 3.69 9.96 -2.26
CA LEU A 158 4.26 8.87 -1.48
C LEU A 158 4.74 9.38 -0.12
N LEU A 159 4.38 8.68 0.96
CA LEU A 159 4.85 9.01 2.31
C LEU A 159 6.38 8.99 2.35
N SER A 160 7.04 8.07 1.65
CA SER A 160 8.50 8.02 1.57
C SER A 160 9.15 9.33 1.14
N ASP A 161 8.48 10.10 0.29
CA ASP A 161 9.06 11.28 -0.35
C ASP A 161 8.87 12.53 0.51
N VAL A 162 7.86 12.52 1.38
CA VAL A 162 7.44 13.68 2.18
C VAL A 162 7.54 13.46 3.69
N ILE A 163 7.92 12.26 4.16
CA ILE A 163 7.94 11.88 5.59
C ILE A 163 8.72 12.88 6.46
N ASP A 164 9.84 13.39 5.95
CA ASP A 164 10.70 14.32 6.67
C ASP A 164 10.14 15.75 6.73
N GLN A 165 9.19 16.09 5.84
CA GLN A 165 8.50 17.38 5.77
C GLN A 165 7.22 17.43 6.64
N ILE A 166 6.71 16.27 7.06
CA ILE A 166 5.47 16.16 7.83
C ILE A 166 5.77 16.34 9.33
N ASN A 167 5.01 17.22 9.99
CA ASN A 167 5.15 17.47 11.42
C ASN A 167 4.84 16.21 12.26
N SER A 168 5.42 16.14 13.45
CA SER A 168 5.38 14.92 14.28
C SER A 168 3.96 14.50 14.72
N LEU A 169 3.05 15.44 14.97
CA LEU A 169 1.66 15.12 15.31
C LEU A 169 0.90 14.55 14.10
N ALA A 170 1.14 15.10 12.90
CA ALA A 170 0.61 14.54 11.66
C ALA A 170 1.14 13.12 11.39
N LEU A 171 2.40 12.82 11.69
CA LEU A 171 2.92 11.44 11.57
C LEU A 171 2.20 10.46 12.51
N ILE A 172 1.89 10.87 13.74
CA ILE A 172 1.08 10.06 14.66
C ILE A 172 -0.33 9.87 14.11
N SER A 173 -0.96 10.92 13.57
CA SER A 173 -2.27 10.82 12.93
C SER A 173 -2.26 9.85 11.76
N ILE A 174 -1.28 9.94 10.86
CA ILE A 174 -1.09 9.04 9.71
C ILE A 174 -1.02 7.59 10.18
N LEU A 175 -0.21 7.30 11.20
CA LEU A 175 -0.12 5.94 11.75
C LEU A 175 -1.47 5.47 12.32
N LYS A 176 -2.18 6.32 13.07
CA LYS A 176 -3.50 5.98 13.63
C LYS A 176 -4.55 5.76 12.56
N GLN A 177 -4.51 6.53 11.47
CA GLN A 177 -5.36 6.29 10.29
C GLN A 177 -5.08 4.89 9.74
N ILE A 178 -3.80 4.51 9.54
CA ILE A 178 -3.39 3.17 9.09
C ILE A 178 -3.93 2.08 10.00
N ILE A 179 -3.69 2.17 11.31
CA ILE A 179 -4.12 1.17 12.29
C ILE A 179 -5.65 0.96 12.24
N VAL A 180 -6.41 2.06 12.28
CA VAL A 180 -7.89 2.00 12.28
C VAL A 180 -8.41 1.51 10.93
N GLY A 181 -7.82 1.96 9.83
CA GLY A 181 -8.18 1.55 8.48
C GLY A 181 -7.96 0.05 8.23
N MET A 182 -6.79 -0.46 8.64
CA MET A 182 -6.44 -1.88 8.57
C MET A 182 -7.37 -2.73 9.45
N MET A 183 -7.62 -2.31 10.69
CA MET A 183 -8.58 -2.97 11.58
C MET A 183 -9.98 -3.05 10.97
N ILE A 184 -10.48 -1.98 10.35
CA ILE A 184 -11.80 -1.99 9.70
C ILE A 184 -11.83 -2.96 8.53
N ALA A 185 -10.76 -3.01 7.73
CA ALA A 185 -10.65 -3.96 6.62
C ALA A 185 -10.52 -5.42 7.11
N GLU A 186 -9.81 -5.67 8.21
CA GLU A 186 -9.76 -6.98 8.88
C GLU A 186 -11.17 -7.43 9.29
N PHE A 187 -11.95 -6.57 9.96
CA PHE A 187 -13.30 -6.94 10.39
C PHE A 187 -14.27 -7.12 9.23
N ALA A 188 -14.21 -6.24 8.23
CA ALA A 188 -15.18 -6.24 7.15
C ALA A 188 -14.92 -7.34 6.11
N LEU A 189 -13.64 -7.65 5.86
CA LEU A 189 -13.21 -8.40 4.69
C LEU A 189 -12.10 -9.42 5.01
N GLU A 190 -11.73 -9.64 6.28
CA GLU A 190 -10.57 -10.47 6.64
C GLU A 190 -9.32 -10.06 5.81
N PHE A 191 -9.14 -8.75 5.64
CA PHE A 191 -8.12 -8.21 4.75
C PHE A 191 -6.72 -8.32 5.35
N GLU A 192 -5.76 -8.67 4.50
CA GLU A 192 -4.33 -8.57 4.74
C GLU A 192 -3.67 -7.83 3.58
N HIS A 193 -2.88 -6.80 3.87
CA HIS A 193 -2.20 -6.05 2.80
C HIS A 193 -1.02 -6.83 2.23
N ARG A 194 -0.24 -7.48 3.11
CA ARG A 194 0.96 -8.29 2.81
C ARG A 194 2.12 -7.59 2.10
N ASP A 195 2.00 -6.28 1.83
CA ASP A 195 3.06 -5.49 1.19
C ASP A 195 3.05 -3.99 1.53
N LEU A 196 2.72 -3.62 2.78
CA LEU A 196 2.55 -2.22 3.16
C LEU A 196 3.89 -1.52 3.48
N HIS A 197 4.81 -1.50 2.51
CA HIS A 197 6.03 -0.70 2.62
C HIS A 197 5.74 0.79 2.38
N SER A 198 6.71 1.67 2.62
CA SER A 198 6.48 3.13 2.55
C SER A 198 6.16 3.65 1.14
N GLY A 199 6.40 2.83 0.12
CA GLY A 199 6.01 3.10 -1.28
C GLY A 199 4.54 2.79 -1.57
N ASN A 200 3.85 2.09 -0.66
CA ASN A 200 2.43 1.74 -0.77
C ASN A 200 1.54 2.58 0.17
N ILE A 201 2.10 3.67 0.70
CA ILE A 201 1.39 4.62 1.56
C ILE A 201 1.44 5.98 0.89
N LEU A 202 0.29 6.47 0.43
CA LEU A 202 0.12 7.83 -0.06
C LEU A 202 -0.48 8.73 1.02
N VAL A 203 -0.13 10.01 0.95
CA VAL A 203 -0.72 11.08 1.75
C VAL A 203 -1.17 12.22 0.86
N LYS A 204 -2.35 12.76 1.14
CA LYS A 204 -2.86 13.98 0.49
C LYS A 204 -3.38 14.98 1.50
N ASP A 205 -3.35 16.25 1.11
CA ASP A 205 -3.87 17.34 1.92
C ASP A 205 -5.37 17.12 2.19
N TYR A 206 -5.78 17.37 3.42
CA TYR A 206 -7.13 17.11 3.89
C TYR A 206 -7.68 18.28 4.68
N LYS A 207 -8.79 18.83 4.20
CA LYS A 207 -9.36 20.09 4.70
C LYS A 207 -10.16 19.95 6.00
N HIS A 208 -10.64 18.74 6.31
CA HIS A 208 -11.43 18.54 7.53
C HIS A 208 -10.52 18.23 8.72
N ALA A 209 -10.90 18.74 9.89
CA ALA A 209 -10.12 18.56 11.12
C ALA A 209 -10.05 17.10 11.60
N THR A 210 -11.01 16.26 11.21
CA THR A 210 -11.12 14.87 11.66
C THR A 210 -11.36 13.92 10.49
N ILE A 211 -10.69 12.77 10.55
CA ILE A 211 -10.98 11.58 9.75
C ILE A 211 -12.05 10.79 10.50
N LYS A 212 -13.16 10.51 9.83
CA LYS A 212 -14.26 9.72 10.37
C LYS A 212 -14.25 8.31 9.77
N CYS A 213 -14.27 7.33 10.66
CA CYS A 213 -14.40 5.91 10.34
C CYS A 213 -15.64 5.33 11.06
N GLN A 214 -16.20 4.26 10.51
CA GLN A 214 -17.36 3.54 11.05
C GLN A 214 -16.97 2.09 11.32
N LEU A 215 -17.19 1.65 12.57
CA LEU A 215 -17.06 0.26 12.98
C LEU A 215 -18.37 -0.17 13.66
N ASN A 216 -19.17 -0.93 12.93
CA ASN A 216 -20.54 -1.31 13.29
C ASN A 216 -21.42 -0.09 13.61
N LYS A 217 -21.85 0.09 14.87
CA LYS A 217 -22.65 1.24 15.33
C LYS A 217 -21.79 2.39 15.87
N LYS A 218 -20.48 2.19 16.00
CA LYS A 218 -19.55 3.16 16.60
C LYS A 218 -18.87 4.00 15.53
N SER A 219 -18.82 5.31 15.76
CA SER A 219 -18.04 6.25 14.95
C SER A 219 -16.67 6.45 15.60
N ILE A 220 -15.60 6.17 14.85
CA ILE A 220 -14.22 6.41 15.30
C ILE A 220 -13.73 7.70 14.63
N LEU A 221 -13.27 8.67 15.42
CA LEU A 221 -12.76 9.95 14.96
C LEU A 221 -11.27 10.07 15.28
N ILE A 222 -10.49 10.49 14.28
CA ILE A 222 -9.04 10.71 14.40
C ILE A 222 -8.74 12.14 13.92
N PRO A 223 -8.09 13.00 14.72
CA PRO A 223 -7.63 14.30 14.25
C PRO A 223 -6.76 14.13 12.99
N SER A 224 -7.09 14.79 11.89
CA SER A 224 -6.43 14.58 10.59
C SER A 224 -5.05 15.19 10.52
N HIS A 225 -4.82 16.25 11.31
CA HIS A 225 -3.62 17.10 11.21
C HIS A 225 -3.30 17.54 9.78
N GLY A 226 -4.33 17.75 8.96
CA GLY A 226 -4.21 18.22 7.59
C GLY A 226 -3.93 17.14 6.55
N TYR A 227 -3.89 15.85 6.94
CA TYR A 227 -3.58 14.74 6.02
C TYR A 227 -4.65 13.65 6.02
N GLN A 228 -4.86 13.07 4.84
CA GLN A 228 -5.58 11.83 4.63
C GLN A 228 -4.63 10.80 4.02
N VAL A 229 -4.65 9.59 4.57
CA VAL A 229 -3.86 8.45 4.07
C VAL A 229 -4.62 7.66 3.00
N LYS A 230 -3.89 7.17 1.99
CA LYS A 230 -4.36 6.18 1.02
C LYS A 230 -3.38 5.00 0.92
N LEU A 231 -3.81 3.79 1.29
CA LEU A 231 -3.03 2.56 1.10
C LEU A 231 -3.29 2.01 -0.29
N ILE A 232 -2.22 1.76 -1.03
CA ILE A 232 -2.27 1.35 -2.43
C ILE A 232 -1.57 0.00 -2.62
N ASP A 233 -1.69 -0.51 -3.84
CA ASP A 233 -1.03 -1.72 -4.30
C ASP A 233 -1.45 -3.00 -3.55
N THR A 234 -2.50 -3.63 -4.08
CA THR A 234 -3.05 -4.86 -3.51
C THR A 234 -2.50 -6.12 -4.18
N THR A 235 -1.35 -6.01 -4.84
CA THR A 235 -0.68 -7.08 -5.61
C THR A 235 -0.49 -8.37 -4.78
N PHE A 236 -0.08 -8.24 -3.53
CA PHE A 236 0.18 -9.37 -2.62
C PHE A 236 -0.95 -9.62 -1.61
N SER A 237 -1.99 -8.79 -1.66
CA SER A 237 -3.02 -8.78 -0.63
C SER A 237 -3.91 -10.02 -0.66
N ARG A 238 -4.62 -10.22 0.44
CA ARG A 238 -5.64 -11.25 0.60
C ARG A 238 -6.87 -10.64 1.24
N LEU A 239 -8.06 -11.01 0.78
CA LEU A 239 -9.30 -10.77 1.52
C LEU A 239 -10.33 -11.85 1.23
N LYS A 240 -11.37 -11.89 2.07
CA LYS A 240 -12.56 -12.70 1.89
C LYS A 240 -13.80 -11.82 1.80
N TYR A 241 -14.63 -12.07 0.79
CA TYR A 241 -15.94 -11.45 0.68
C TYR A 241 -16.99 -12.51 0.41
N LYS A 242 -17.96 -12.62 1.32
CA LYS A 242 -18.88 -13.77 1.38
C LYS A 242 -18.07 -15.06 1.51
N ASP A 243 -18.26 -16.00 0.59
CA ASP A 243 -17.60 -17.31 0.60
C ASP A 243 -16.44 -17.40 -0.41
N VAL A 244 -16.00 -16.26 -0.97
CA VAL A 244 -14.90 -16.20 -1.94
C VAL A 244 -13.69 -15.52 -1.32
N VAL A 245 -12.53 -16.17 -1.45
CA VAL A 245 -11.23 -15.63 -1.06
C VAL A 245 -10.50 -15.15 -2.31
N TYR A 246 -10.04 -13.90 -2.29
CA TYR A 246 -9.20 -13.31 -3.32
C TYR A 246 -7.80 -13.14 -2.74
N PHE A 247 -6.80 -13.74 -3.37
CA PHE A 247 -5.42 -13.69 -2.92
C PHE A 247 -4.46 -13.95 -4.08
N LYS A 248 -3.17 -13.72 -3.84
CA LYS A 248 -2.09 -14.16 -4.73
C LYS A 248 -1.31 -15.26 -4.05
N ASP A 249 -1.12 -16.39 -4.73
CA ASP A 249 -0.20 -17.43 -4.27
C ASP A 249 1.24 -16.93 -4.52
N MET A 250 2.01 -16.86 -3.44
CA MET A 250 3.39 -16.38 -3.46
C MET A 250 4.39 -17.47 -3.08
N THR A 251 3.99 -18.75 -3.05
CA THR A 251 4.84 -19.87 -2.64
C THR A 251 6.18 -19.84 -3.37
N SER A 252 6.17 -19.73 -4.70
CA SER A 252 7.41 -19.64 -5.51
C SER A 252 8.30 -18.42 -5.21
N LEU A 253 7.75 -17.31 -4.71
CA LEU A 253 8.55 -16.15 -4.29
C LEU A 253 9.25 -16.40 -2.96
N PHE A 254 8.71 -17.30 -2.14
CA PHE A 254 9.17 -17.54 -0.77
C PHE A 254 9.77 -18.93 -0.52
N GLU A 255 9.74 -19.83 -1.51
CA GLU A 255 10.36 -21.18 -1.47
C GLU A 255 11.85 -21.15 -1.09
N ASN A 256 12.58 -20.08 -1.42
CA ASN A 256 14.01 -19.93 -1.10
C ASN A 256 14.29 -19.23 0.25
N PHE A 257 13.27 -18.89 1.04
CA PHE A 257 13.50 -18.32 2.37
C PHE A 257 13.79 -19.39 3.43
N ASP A 258 13.45 -20.65 3.15
CA ASP A 258 13.73 -21.79 4.01
C ASP A 258 15.18 -22.27 3.81
N GLY A 259 16.13 -21.57 4.43
CA GLY A 259 17.19 -22.26 5.15
C GLY A 259 18.42 -22.79 4.41
N GLU A 260 18.69 -22.44 3.15
CA GLU A 260 20.05 -22.60 2.61
C GLU A 260 20.77 -21.26 2.58
N GLU A 261 21.86 -21.19 3.35
CA GLU A 261 22.91 -20.20 3.17
C GLU A 261 23.25 -20.15 1.68
N SER A 262 22.79 -19.12 0.98
CA SER A 262 23.42 -18.69 -0.25
C SER A 262 24.81 -18.17 0.13
N GLY A 263 25.73 -19.11 0.36
CA GLY A 263 27.15 -18.86 0.44
C GLY A 263 27.55 -18.03 -0.78
N ASN A 264 28.21 -16.91 -0.53
CA ASN A 264 28.70 -15.97 -1.54
C ASN A 264 27.68 -15.00 -2.16
N LYS A 265 26.71 -14.51 -1.39
CA LYS A 265 26.33 -13.10 -1.53
C LYS A 265 26.98 -12.35 -0.37
N GLU A 266 27.89 -11.42 -0.67
CA GLU A 266 28.26 -10.38 0.30
C GLU A 266 27.01 -9.97 1.04
N LYS A 267 27.03 -9.95 2.38
CA LYS A 267 25.91 -9.53 3.22
C LYS A 267 25.56 -8.07 2.88
N ALA A 268 24.86 -7.85 1.77
CA ALA A 268 24.16 -6.64 1.48
C ALA A 268 23.30 -6.39 2.71
N LYS A 269 23.48 -5.21 3.32
CA LYS A 269 22.82 -4.83 4.57
C LYS A 269 21.31 -5.04 4.43
N ARG A 270 20.82 -6.15 4.99
CA ARG A 270 19.41 -6.55 4.91
C ARG A 270 18.52 -5.38 5.34
N LYS A 271 17.55 -5.02 4.51
CA LYS A 271 16.63 -3.91 4.80
C LYS A 271 15.55 -4.42 5.75
N MET A 272 14.99 -3.53 6.56
CA MET A 272 13.86 -3.87 7.46
C MET A 272 12.69 -4.51 6.70
N GLN A 273 12.50 -4.16 5.42
CA GLN A 273 11.47 -4.75 4.56
C GLN A 273 11.69 -6.27 4.34
N ASP A 274 12.95 -6.68 4.10
CA ASP A 274 13.30 -8.10 3.87
C ASP A 274 12.99 -8.94 5.12
N PHE A 275 13.27 -8.41 6.31
CA PHE A 275 12.91 -9.08 7.57
C PHE A 275 11.40 -9.25 7.75
N ILE A 276 10.60 -8.27 7.32
CA ILE A 276 9.13 -8.36 7.43
C ILE A 276 8.57 -9.40 6.48
N TYR A 277 9.11 -9.50 5.26
CA TYR A 277 8.78 -10.57 4.32
C TYR A 277 9.08 -11.96 4.89
N GLU A 278 10.23 -12.15 5.54
CA GLU A 278 10.58 -13.40 6.21
C GLU A 278 9.58 -13.77 7.33
N GLN A 279 9.31 -12.83 8.23
CA GLN A 279 8.37 -13.07 9.33
C GLN A 279 6.95 -13.35 8.80
N MET A 280 6.56 -12.71 7.70
CA MET A 280 5.27 -12.94 7.04
C MET A 280 5.22 -14.36 6.45
N ALA A 281 6.25 -14.79 5.72
CA ALA A 281 6.34 -16.14 5.16
C ALA A 281 6.28 -17.22 6.26
N GLN A 282 7.03 -17.03 7.36
CA GLN A 282 7.00 -17.91 8.53
C GLN A 282 5.62 -17.97 9.21
N THR A 283 4.86 -16.86 9.18
CA THR A 283 3.51 -16.80 9.72
C THR A 283 2.52 -17.57 8.85
N ILE A 284 2.62 -17.40 7.52
CA ILE A 284 1.68 -17.95 6.53
C ILE A 284 1.95 -19.43 6.24
N LYS A 285 3.22 -19.87 6.29
CA LYS A 285 3.65 -21.26 6.03
C LYS A 285 3.12 -21.79 4.70
N ASN A 286 3.24 -20.97 3.65
CA ASN A 286 2.76 -21.22 2.29
C ASN A 286 1.24 -21.39 2.12
N ASP A 287 0.42 -21.21 3.16
CA ASP A 287 -1.04 -21.15 3.02
C ASP A 287 -1.52 -19.73 2.71
N TRP A 288 -1.20 -19.24 1.52
CA TRP A 288 -1.52 -17.86 1.13
C TRP A 288 -3.03 -17.57 1.03
N SER A 289 -3.88 -18.60 1.04
CA SER A 289 -5.33 -18.46 0.99
C SER A 289 -5.95 -18.14 2.36
N GLU A 290 -5.35 -18.65 3.43
CA GLU A 290 -5.85 -18.52 4.79
C GLU A 290 -5.67 -17.11 5.37
N PHE A 291 -6.42 -16.83 6.43
CA PHE A 291 -6.43 -15.52 7.09
C PHE A 291 -5.43 -15.45 8.25
N PHE A 292 -4.39 -14.62 8.09
CA PHE A 292 -3.37 -14.37 9.09
C PHE A 292 -3.26 -12.87 9.41
N PRO A 293 -4.13 -12.30 10.27
CA PRO A 293 -4.10 -10.86 10.59
C PRO A 293 -2.78 -10.38 11.21
N LYS A 294 -1.95 -11.31 11.70
CA LYS A 294 -0.59 -11.02 12.18
C LYS A 294 0.29 -10.39 11.08
N THR A 295 0.03 -10.66 9.80
CA THR A 295 0.77 -10.06 8.70
C THR A 295 0.58 -8.54 8.65
N ASN A 296 -0.63 -8.04 8.93
CA ASN A 296 -0.89 -6.60 9.05
C ASN A 296 -0.13 -5.98 10.23
N VAL A 297 -0.04 -6.69 11.36
CA VAL A 297 0.71 -6.25 12.54
C VAL A 297 2.20 -6.10 12.20
N LEU A 298 2.78 -7.06 11.46
CA LEU A 298 4.17 -6.98 11.00
C LEU A 298 4.40 -5.74 10.11
N TRP A 299 3.48 -5.47 9.20
CA TRP A 299 3.57 -4.31 8.33
C TRP A 299 3.34 -2.98 9.05
N ILE A 300 2.42 -2.90 10.02
CA ILE A 300 2.27 -1.71 10.86
C ILE A 300 3.55 -1.48 11.69
N LYS A 301 4.22 -2.55 12.16
CA LYS A 301 5.53 -2.45 12.83
C LYS A 301 6.59 -1.86 11.90
N TYR A 302 6.60 -2.25 10.63
CA TYR A 302 7.46 -1.61 9.62
C TYR A 302 7.18 -0.11 9.49
N VAL A 303 5.91 0.30 9.46
CA VAL A 303 5.54 1.71 9.38
C VAL A 303 6.03 2.47 10.63
N ILE A 304 5.82 1.92 11.82
CA ILE A 304 6.35 2.50 13.08
C ILE A 304 7.86 2.70 12.99
N TYR A 305 8.61 1.68 12.54
CA TYR A 305 10.06 1.78 12.35
C TYR A 305 10.44 2.93 11.41
N LYS A 306 9.74 3.11 10.28
CA LYS A 306 10.02 4.19 9.33
C LYS A 306 9.76 5.57 9.91
N LEU A 307 8.62 5.75 10.59
CA LEU A 307 8.27 7.00 11.25
C LEU A 307 9.26 7.35 12.37
N GLN A 308 9.62 6.37 13.19
CA GLN A 308 10.60 6.53 14.26
C GLN A 308 11.98 6.91 13.71
N LYS A 309 12.42 6.27 12.63
CA LYS A 309 13.69 6.58 11.98
C LYS A 309 13.76 8.03 11.48
N SER A 310 12.69 8.51 10.83
CA SER A 310 12.58 9.92 10.41
C SER A 310 12.66 10.86 11.61
N LEU A 311 11.87 10.62 12.66
CA LEU A 311 11.88 11.42 13.90
C LEU A 311 13.27 11.44 14.56
N SER A 312 13.93 10.29 14.67
CA SER A 312 15.27 10.18 15.27
C SER A 312 16.31 10.99 14.50
N ASN A 313 16.26 10.95 13.17
CA ASN A 313 17.14 11.74 12.32
C ASN A 313 16.93 13.24 12.52
N ARG A 314 15.67 13.72 12.53
CA ARG A 314 15.35 15.13 12.76
C ARG A 314 15.81 15.62 14.14
N ILE A 315 15.58 14.83 15.19
CA ILE A 315 16.05 15.14 16.55
C ILE A 315 17.58 15.26 16.61
N LYS A 316 18.31 14.36 15.94
CA LYS A 316 19.79 14.42 15.88
C LYS A 316 20.28 15.67 15.17
N MET A 317 19.71 16.00 14.01
CA MET A 317 20.08 17.20 13.24
C MET A 317 19.85 18.48 14.05
N ASN A 318 18.72 18.57 14.74
CA ASN A 318 18.42 19.70 15.62
C ASN A 318 19.42 19.81 16.79
N ARG A 319 19.93 18.71 17.36
CA ARG A 319 20.90 18.75 18.46
C ARG A 319 22.31 19.16 18.03
N THR A 320 22.71 18.85 16.80
CA THR A 320 24.03 19.18 16.27
C THR A 320 24.13 20.63 15.77
N ASP A 321 23.00 21.30 15.56
CA ASP A 321 22.98 22.70 15.15
C ASP A 321 23.24 23.61 16.38
N HIS A 322 24.52 23.95 16.59
CA HIS A 322 25.01 24.80 17.69
C HIS A 322 24.38 26.21 17.73
N ARG A 323 23.56 26.58 16.74
CA ARG A 323 22.80 27.84 16.67
C ARG A 323 21.51 27.84 17.49
N ILE A 324 21.09 26.72 18.08
CA ILE A 324 19.84 26.64 18.86
C ILE A 324 19.93 27.30 20.25
N SER A 325 21.11 27.77 20.66
CA SER A 325 21.26 28.64 21.85
C SER A 325 20.52 29.98 21.72
N SER A 326 20.10 30.40 20.51
CA SER A 326 19.20 31.54 20.25
C SER A 326 17.84 31.15 19.66
N ALA A 327 17.43 29.89 19.76
CA ALA A 327 16.21 29.39 19.12
C ALA A 327 14.93 29.98 19.72
N ASN A 328 14.10 30.56 18.85
CA ASN A 328 12.74 31.04 19.15
C ASN A 328 11.87 29.91 19.77
N GLU A 329 10.88 30.27 20.60
CA GLU A 329 10.01 29.33 21.34
C GLU A 329 9.39 28.26 20.45
N GLN A 330 9.08 28.62 19.19
CA GLN A 330 8.52 27.71 18.19
C GLN A 330 9.43 26.52 17.86
N ASN A 331 10.75 26.73 17.82
CA ASN A 331 11.72 25.66 17.54
C ASN A 331 11.83 24.72 18.74
N LYS A 332 11.83 25.26 19.97
CA LYS A 332 11.81 24.46 21.21
C LYS A 332 10.54 23.60 21.29
N ARG A 333 9.39 24.16 20.95
CA ARG A 333 8.11 23.43 20.91
C ARG A 333 8.11 22.33 19.86
N THR A 334 8.64 22.61 18.67
CA THR A 334 8.77 21.61 17.59
C THR A 334 9.62 20.43 18.05
N LEU A 335 10.82 20.68 18.58
CA LEU A 335 11.71 19.65 19.09
C LEU A 335 11.07 18.83 20.22
N SER A 336 10.36 19.49 21.15
CA SER A 336 9.63 18.81 22.22
C SER A 336 8.57 17.85 21.66
N ASN A 337 7.79 18.29 20.67
CA ASN A 337 6.78 17.46 20.01
C ASN A 337 7.43 16.29 19.24
N GLU A 338 8.57 16.49 18.59
CA GLU A 338 9.32 15.42 17.93
C GLU A 338 9.80 14.36 18.92
N MET A 339 10.37 14.78 20.05
CA MET A 339 10.82 13.89 21.11
C MET A 339 9.66 13.11 21.75
N ALA A 340 8.52 13.77 21.99
CA ALA A 340 7.32 13.12 22.50
C ALA A 340 6.76 12.09 21.51
N ALA A 341 6.69 12.44 20.22
CA ALA A 341 6.26 11.52 19.17
C ALA A 341 7.21 10.32 19.03
N HIS A 342 8.52 10.53 19.10
CA HIS A 342 9.51 9.45 19.04
C HIS A 342 9.31 8.45 20.19
N ARG A 343 9.14 8.93 21.43
CA ARG A 343 8.85 8.07 22.59
C ARG A 343 7.56 7.29 22.43
N LEU A 344 6.51 7.93 21.91
CA LEU A 344 5.25 7.23 21.62
C LEU A 344 5.45 6.10 20.58
N MET A 345 6.27 6.32 19.54
CA MET A 345 6.60 5.28 18.56
C MET A 345 7.39 4.11 19.19
N GLU A 346 8.27 4.39 20.15
CA GLU A 346 8.97 3.35 20.92
C GLU A 346 7.99 2.48 21.73
N GLU A 347 7.05 3.11 22.45
CA GLU A 347 6.01 2.41 23.19
C GLU A 347 5.12 1.58 22.26
N TYR A 348 4.73 2.13 21.11
CA TYR A 348 3.98 1.41 20.09
C TYR A 348 4.74 0.20 19.56
N ASN A 349 6.04 0.33 19.29
CA ASN A 349 6.88 -0.77 18.83
C ASN A 349 6.98 -1.90 19.87
N GLN A 350 7.01 -1.59 21.17
CA GLN A 350 7.02 -2.62 22.22
C GLN A 350 5.68 -3.35 22.36
N ILE A 351 4.56 -2.64 22.17
CA ILE A 351 3.22 -3.19 22.30
C ILE A 351 2.87 -4.06 21.09
N ILE A 352 3.20 -3.60 19.89
CA ILE A 352 2.80 -4.26 18.64
C ILE A 352 3.39 -5.66 18.50
N ASP A 353 4.55 -5.92 19.10
CA ASP A 353 5.19 -7.24 19.11
C ASP A 353 4.30 -8.34 19.69
N LYS A 354 3.48 -7.98 20.68
CA LYS A 354 2.57 -8.90 21.39
C LYS A 354 1.18 -9.00 20.76
N CYS A 355 0.90 -8.23 19.71
CA CYS A 355 -0.43 -8.17 19.10
C CYS A 355 -0.61 -9.27 18.04
N SER A 356 -1.82 -9.83 17.94
CA SER A 356 -2.16 -10.84 16.92
C SER A 356 -2.84 -10.26 15.68
N SER A 357 -3.42 -9.07 15.81
CA SER A 357 -4.19 -8.37 14.77
C SER A 357 -4.09 -6.85 14.91
N SER A 358 -4.51 -6.10 13.88
CA SER A 358 -4.63 -4.63 13.98
C SER A 358 -5.66 -4.23 15.03
N TYR A 359 -6.72 -5.04 15.22
CA TYR A 359 -7.69 -4.85 16.29
C TYR A 359 -7.09 -4.95 17.70
N ASP A 360 -6.25 -5.96 17.96
CA ASP A 360 -5.58 -6.09 19.27
C ASP A 360 -4.66 -4.91 19.55
N PHE A 361 -3.95 -4.43 18.52
CA PHE A 361 -3.11 -3.27 18.65
C PHE A 361 -3.94 -2.00 18.92
N PHE A 362 -5.01 -1.80 18.17
CA PHE A 362 -5.96 -0.72 18.41
C PHE A 362 -6.52 -0.74 19.84
N ARG A 363 -6.94 -1.91 20.34
CA ARG A 363 -7.43 -2.10 21.72
C ARG A 363 -6.40 -1.67 22.77
N ASN A 364 -5.13 -2.02 22.58
CA ASN A 364 -4.07 -1.59 23.49
C ASN A 364 -3.90 -0.07 23.51
N ILE A 365 -4.03 0.60 22.35
CA ILE A 365 -3.94 2.06 22.26
C ILE A 365 -5.10 2.75 22.98
N ILE A 366 -6.34 2.31 22.73
CA ILE A 366 -7.52 2.97 23.31
C ILE A 366 -7.66 2.74 24.82
N ASN A 367 -7.20 1.60 25.34
CA ASN A 367 -7.32 1.25 26.75
C ASN A 367 -6.23 1.90 27.63
N ARG A 368 -5.24 2.57 27.03
CA ARG A 368 -4.14 3.23 27.74
C ARG A 368 -4.13 4.72 27.40
N PRO A 369 -4.69 5.60 28.26
CA PRO A 369 -4.80 7.03 27.96
C PRO A 369 -3.49 7.70 27.52
N SER A 370 -2.35 7.32 28.12
CA SER A 370 -1.02 7.82 27.76
C SER A 370 -0.68 7.67 26.27
N LEU A 371 -1.11 6.57 25.66
CA LEU A 371 -0.90 6.24 24.24
C LEU A 371 -1.77 7.07 23.30
N ASN A 372 -2.71 7.83 23.83
CA ASN A 372 -3.67 8.62 23.08
C ASN A 372 -3.56 10.13 23.34
N ASN A 373 -2.65 10.57 24.21
CA ASN A 373 -2.54 11.97 24.63
C ASN A 373 -2.17 12.95 23.49
N LEU A 374 -1.25 12.58 22.60
CA LEU A 374 -0.77 13.51 21.55
C LEU A 374 -1.79 13.70 20.41
N VAL A 375 -2.45 12.61 19.99
CA VAL A 375 -3.45 12.60 18.92
C VAL A 375 -4.59 11.68 19.34
N PRO A 376 -5.62 12.17 20.04
CA PRO A 376 -6.63 11.32 20.64
C PRO A 376 -7.58 10.69 19.61
N ILE A 377 -7.72 9.37 19.65
CA ILE A 377 -8.82 8.66 18.98
C ILE A 377 -10.06 8.73 19.84
N MET A 378 -11.16 9.26 19.29
CA MET A 378 -12.46 9.30 19.96
C MET A 378 -13.38 8.23 19.38
N ILE A 379 -14.17 7.58 20.25
CA ILE A 379 -15.17 6.59 19.86
C ILE A 379 -16.52 7.10 20.34
N LEU A 380 -17.43 7.33 19.40
CA LEU A 380 -18.79 7.82 19.62
C LEU A 380 -19.83 6.73 19.37
#